data_AF-A0A0E3KB21-F1
#
_entry.id   AF-A0A0E3KB21-F1
#
_cell.length_a   1.000
_cell.length_b   1.000
_cell.length_c   1.000
_cell.angle_alpha   90.00
_cell.angle_beta   90.00
_cell.angle_gamma   90.00
#
_symmetry.space_group_name_H-M   'P 1'
#
loop_
_entity.id
_entity.type
_entity.pdbx_description
1 polymer ?
#
loop_
_entity_poly.entity_id
_entity_poly.type
_entity_poly.pdbx_seq_one_letter_code
_entity_poly.pdbx_strand_id
1 'polypeptide(L)'
;MIRSWFGFKERDDYISASILNYLITKEYDEAELKELIKGREIAIVGAGPQLDKINKLKEDVIIAADGAANYLVDIGIVPDIIVTDLDGLQTFPKNPIYVVLAHGDNINLLHKVKEMDKVIPNSQVMPFGRLRLYGGFTDGDRAVVLAKYMKASKIRLYAMDFQSGIVGKFSKPYYQRNVPASMIKRKKLEIARMIIEQVLNYNE
;
A
#
# COMPACT_ATOMS: atom_id res chain seq x y z
N MET A 1 12.35 -1.01 -17.66
CA MET A 1 11.34 -1.42 -18.66
C MET A 1 9.92 -1.01 -18.26
N ILE A 2 9.44 -1.27 -17.03
CA ILE A 2 8.10 -0.85 -16.58
C ILE A 2 8.00 0.67 -16.34
N ARG A 3 8.97 1.28 -15.64
CA ARG A 3 8.99 2.74 -15.34
C ARG A 3 8.84 3.61 -16.60
N SER A 4 9.54 3.25 -17.67
CA SER A 4 9.49 3.93 -18.97
C SER A 4 8.12 3.86 -19.64
N TRP A 5 7.31 2.81 -19.40
CA TRP A 5 5.95 2.72 -19.96
C TRP A 5 4.98 3.75 -19.38
N PHE A 6 5.30 4.27 -18.19
CA PHE A 6 4.47 5.24 -17.47
C PHE A 6 5.10 6.63 -17.36
N GLY A 7 6.30 6.82 -17.92
CA GLY A 7 7.02 8.10 -17.85
C GLY A 7 7.68 8.38 -16.49
N PHE A 8 7.76 7.40 -15.59
CA PHE A 8 8.39 7.58 -14.28
C PHE A 8 9.91 7.66 -14.41
N LYS A 9 10.50 8.68 -13.79
CA LYS A 9 11.96 8.89 -13.78
C LYS A 9 12.55 8.27 -12.53
N GLU A 10 13.52 7.40 -12.72
CA GLU A 10 14.23 6.76 -11.60
C GLU A 10 14.93 7.76 -10.67
N ARG A 11 15.45 8.84 -11.25
CA ARG A 11 16.02 9.95 -10.48
C ARG A 11 15.04 10.51 -9.44
N ASP A 12 13.76 10.68 -9.81
CA ASP A 12 12.77 11.29 -8.94
C ASP A 12 12.43 10.36 -7.77
N ASP A 13 12.46 9.04 -7.99
CA ASP A 13 12.34 8.06 -6.91
C ASP A 13 13.55 8.07 -5.96
N TYR A 14 14.78 8.23 -6.47
CA TYR A 14 15.97 8.38 -5.60
C TYR A 14 15.89 9.67 -4.76
N ILE A 15 15.37 10.76 -5.33
CA ILE A 15 15.14 12.01 -4.59
C ILE A 15 14.10 11.79 -3.49
N SER A 16 12.95 11.19 -3.85
CA SER A 16 11.89 10.86 -2.90
C SER A 16 12.40 9.96 -1.77
N ALA A 17 13.14 8.91 -2.12
CA ALA A 17 13.76 7.97 -1.18
C ALA A 17 14.74 8.68 -0.22
N SER A 18 15.55 9.61 -0.74
CA SER A 18 16.51 10.37 0.08
C SER A 18 15.79 11.26 1.09
N ILE A 19 14.72 11.92 0.67
CA ILE A 19 13.91 12.77 1.54
C ILE A 19 13.20 11.93 2.60
N LEU A 20 12.56 10.83 2.22
CA LEU A 20 11.89 9.95 3.18
C LEU A 20 12.88 9.39 4.20
N ASN A 21 14.04 8.90 3.75
CA ASN A 21 15.09 8.40 4.64
C ASN A 21 15.59 9.47 5.63
N TYR A 22 15.62 10.74 5.22
CA TYR A 22 15.97 11.86 6.10
C TYR A 22 14.86 12.20 7.11
N LEU A 23 13.59 12.16 6.69
CA LEU A 23 12.44 12.46 7.56
C LEU A 23 12.22 11.40 8.64
N ILE A 24 12.54 10.13 8.35
CA ILE A 24 12.40 9.05 9.32
C ILE A 24 13.61 9.01 10.24
N THR A 25 13.42 9.50 11.46
CA THR A 25 14.45 9.59 12.50
C THR A 25 14.44 8.39 13.44
N LYS A 26 13.28 7.77 13.65
CA LYS A 26 13.14 6.57 14.48
C LYS A 26 13.40 5.33 13.63
N GLU A 27 14.22 4.43 14.16
CA GLU A 27 14.34 3.10 13.57
C GLU A 27 13.08 2.29 13.84
N TYR A 28 12.76 1.44 12.87
CA TYR A 28 11.69 0.48 12.99
C TYR A 28 12.28 -0.92 13.03
N ASP A 29 11.78 -1.75 13.94
CA ASP A 29 12.16 -3.15 13.99
C ASP A 29 11.29 -3.98 13.05
N GLU A 30 11.88 -4.45 11.96
CA GLU A 30 11.25 -5.35 11.00
C GLU A 30 10.75 -6.66 11.64
N ALA A 31 11.31 -7.05 12.80
CA ALA A 31 10.79 -8.16 13.58
C ALA A 31 9.37 -7.90 14.08
N GLU A 32 9.01 -6.67 14.49
CA GLU A 32 7.63 -6.34 14.89
C GLU A 32 6.65 -6.60 13.74
N LEU A 33 7.00 -6.20 12.51
CA LEU A 33 6.16 -6.39 11.33
C LEU A 33 5.99 -7.89 11.04
N LYS A 34 7.09 -8.63 11.16
CA LYS A 34 7.10 -10.07 10.93
C LYS A 34 6.28 -10.81 11.99
N GLU A 35 6.40 -10.45 13.26
CA GLU A 35 5.61 -11.03 14.36
C GLU A 35 4.12 -10.76 14.18
N LEU A 36 3.77 -9.56 13.72
CA LEU A 36 2.39 -9.20 13.44
C LEU A 36 1.77 -10.07 12.33
N ILE A 37 2.52 -10.42 11.28
CA ILE A 37 1.98 -11.10 10.09
C ILE A 37 2.18 -12.63 10.12
N LYS A 38 3.30 -13.12 10.64
CA LYS A 38 3.73 -14.52 10.47
C LYS A 38 2.69 -15.51 11.02
N GLY A 39 2.23 -16.41 10.17
CA GLY A 39 1.26 -17.46 10.53
C GLY A 39 -0.18 -16.98 10.72
N ARG A 40 -0.47 -15.69 10.50
CA ARG A 40 -1.79 -15.08 10.71
C ARG A 40 -2.61 -15.05 9.41
N GLU A 41 -3.94 -15.08 9.53
CA GLU A 41 -4.83 -14.77 8.40
C GLU A 41 -4.86 -13.25 8.19
N ILE A 42 -4.63 -12.80 6.95
CA ILE A 42 -4.51 -11.38 6.63
C ILE A 42 -5.64 -10.94 5.70
N ALA A 43 -6.35 -9.87 6.06
CA ALA A 43 -7.22 -9.13 5.16
C ALA A 43 -6.43 -8.00 4.50
N ILE A 44 -6.37 -7.99 3.17
CA ILE A 44 -5.80 -6.89 2.41
C ILE A 44 -6.92 -6.14 1.72
N VAL A 45 -7.08 -4.86 2.06
CA VAL A 45 -8.21 -4.03 1.65
C VAL A 45 -7.74 -2.96 0.67
N GLY A 46 -8.19 -3.06 -0.58
CA GLY A 46 -7.98 -2.06 -1.61
C GLY A 46 -9.11 -1.03 -1.71
N ALA A 47 -8.86 0.05 -2.46
CA ALA A 47 -9.83 1.12 -2.72
C ALA A 47 -10.68 0.87 -3.99
N GLY A 48 -11.09 -0.37 -4.24
CA GLY A 48 -11.94 -0.75 -5.36
C GLY A 48 -13.42 -0.35 -5.17
N PRO A 49 -14.26 -0.51 -6.21
CA PRO A 49 -15.63 0.01 -6.24
C PRO A 49 -16.59 -0.62 -5.23
N GLN A 50 -16.22 -1.74 -4.60
CA GLN A 50 -17.03 -2.47 -3.62
C GLN A 50 -16.59 -2.20 -2.17
N LEU A 51 -15.65 -1.28 -1.94
CA LEU A 51 -15.12 -1.01 -0.60
C LEU A 51 -16.22 -0.61 0.38
N ASP A 52 -17.21 0.18 -0.05
CA ASP A 52 -18.33 0.62 0.79
C ASP A 52 -19.33 -0.49 1.18
N LYS A 53 -19.15 -1.72 0.68
CA LYS A 53 -19.91 -2.89 1.10
C LYS A 53 -19.24 -3.66 2.23
N ILE A 54 -18.00 -3.33 2.59
CA ILE A 54 -17.25 -3.98 3.66
C ILE A 54 -17.66 -3.33 4.99
N ASN A 55 -18.31 -4.08 5.86
CA ASN A 55 -18.69 -3.61 7.21
C ASN A 55 -18.04 -4.40 8.34
N LYS A 56 -17.29 -5.45 8.01
CA LYS A 56 -16.55 -6.28 8.95
C LYS A 56 -15.43 -7.04 8.25
N LEU A 57 -14.36 -7.29 8.98
CA LEU A 57 -13.24 -8.16 8.60
C LEU A 57 -13.04 -9.14 9.75
N LYS A 58 -12.68 -10.39 9.44
CA LYS A 58 -12.59 -11.48 10.43
C LYS A 58 -11.17 -12.03 10.59
N GLU A 59 -10.29 -11.58 9.71
CA GLU A 59 -8.88 -11.95 9.67
C GLU A 59 -8.15 -11.36 10.89
N ASP A 60 -7.06 -12.01 11.26
CA ASP A 60 -6.27 -11.65 12.43
C ASP A 60 -5.61 -10.27 12.32
N VAL A 61 -5.28 -9.87 11.08
CA VAL A 61 -4.57 -8.63 10.76
C VAL A 61 -5.20 -8.00 9.53
N ILE A 62 -5.40 -6.68 9.59
CA ILE A 62 -5.96 -5.88 8.51
C ILE A 62 -4.86 -4.98 7.95
N ILE A 63 -4.57 -5.15 6.65
CA ILE A 63 -3.71 -4.27 5.88
C ILE A 63 -4.56 -3.44 4.93
N ALA A 64 -4.55 -2.12 5.09
CA ALA A 64 -5.24 -1.20 4.20
C ALA A 64 -4.29 -0.57 3.19
N ALA A 65 -4.69 -0.55 1.93
CA ALA A 65 -3.97 0.15 0.87
C ALA A 65 -4.46 1.60 0.76
N ASP A 66 -3.60 2.53 1.19
CA ASP A 66 -3.70 3.97 0.98
C ASP A 66 -5.10 4.52 1.34
N GLY A 67 -5.84 5.10 0.38
CA GLY A 67 -7.16 5.69 0.64
C GLY A 67 -8.22 4.73 1.17
N ALA A 68 -8.02 3.40 1.07
CA ALA A 68 -8.90 2.43 1.70
C ALA A 68 -8.92 2.56 3.23
N ALA A 69 -7.81 3.00 3.83
CA ALA A 69 -7.72 3.21 5.27
C ALA A 69 -8.69 4.29 5.75
N ASN A 70 -8.91 5.35 4.96
CA ASN A 70 -9.86 6.42 5.32
C ASN A 70 -11.26 5.85 5.57
N TYR A 71 -11.77 5.05 4.63
CA TYR A 71 -13.09 4.44 4.76
C TYR A 71 -13.18 3.47 5.95
N LEU A 72 -12.16 2.62 6.14
CA LEU A 72 -12.15 1.69 7.26
C LEU A 72 -12.21 2.42 8.60
N VAL A 73 -11.42 3.48 8.75
CA VAL A 73 -11.43 4.32 9.95
C VAL A 73 -12.79 4.99 10.15
N ASP A 74 -13.41 5.51 9.09
CA ASP A 74 -14.75 6.14 9.15
C ASP A 74 -15.83 5.19 9.68
N ILE A 75 -15.72 3.89 9.40
CA ILE A 75 -16.65 2.86 9.90
C ILE A 75 -16.19 2.21 11.21
N GLY A 76 -15.14 2.75 11.86
CA GLY A 76 -14.65 2.29 13.16
C GLY A 76 -13.69 1.10 13.10
N ILE A 77 -13.16 0.75 11.93
CA ILE A 77 -12.15 -0.30 11.74
C ILE A 77 -10.78 0.35 11.58
N VAL A 78 -9.91 0.22 12.59
CA VAL A 78 -8.52 0.70 12.50
C VAL A 78 -7.65 -0.41 11.90
N PRO A 79 -6.98 -0.19 10.74
CA PRO A 79 -6.04 -1.16 10.19
C PRO A 79 -4.82 -1.35 11.11
N ASP A 80 -4.26 -2.55 11.13
CA ASP A 80 -2.99 -2.82 11.82
C ASP A 80 -1.79 -2.31 11.02
N ILE A 81 -1.91 -2.36 9.69
CA ILE A 81 -0.89 -1.89 8.75
C ILE A 81 -1.54 -1.03 7.66
N ILE A 82 -0.91 0.08 7.31
CA ILE A 82 -1.31 0.93 6.19
C ILE A 82 -0.16 1.00 5.19
N VAL A 83 -0.37 0.50 3.97
CA VAL A 83 0.60 0.59 2.85
C VAL A 83 0.18 1.76 1.96
N THR A 84 1.05 2.73 1.72
CA THR A 84 0.65 3.99 1.07
C THR A 84 1.80 4.70 0.36
N ASP A 85 1.50 5.36 -0.76
CA ASP A 85 2.35 6.37 -1.39
C ASP A 85 1.92 7.82 -1.05
N LEU A 86 1.01 7.95 -0.08
CA LEU A 86 0.45 9.16 0.55
C LEU A 86 -0.58 9.94 -0.27
N ASP A 87 -0.92 9.49 -1.47
CA ASP A 87 -1.75 10.28 -2.40
C ASP A 87 -3.28 10.10 -2.22
N GLY A 88 -3.72 9.01 -1.60
CA GLY A 88 -5.12 8.77 -1.23
C GLY A 88 -5.39 8.85 0.27
N LEU A 89 -4.39 8.64 1.12
CA LEU A 89 -4.53 8.70 2.58
C LEU A 89 -4.76 10.14 3.10
N GLN A 90 -5.81 10.30 3.91
CA GLN A 90 -6.24 11.56 4.54
C GLN A 90 -6.37 11.46 6.06
N THR A 91 -6.60 10.27 6.61
CA THR A 91 -6.69 10.02 8.05
C THR A 91 -5.45 9.30 8.56
N PHE A 92 -4.95 9.68 9.73
CA PHE A 92 -3.75 9.09 10.34
C PHE A 92 -4.11 8.52 11.72
N PRO A 93 -4.81 7.36 11.79
CA PRO A 93 -5.12 6.72 13.06
C PRO A 93 -3.84 6.37 13.84
N LYS A 94 -3.93 6.37 15.17
CA LYS A 94 -2.81 5.96 16.03
C LYS A 94 -2.73 4.44 16.12
N ASN A 95 -1.50 3.93 16.28
CA ASN A 95 -1.09 2.51 16.38
C ASN A 95 -0.77 1.71 15.11
N PRO A 96 -1.32 1.94 13.89
CA PRO A 96 -0.90 1.19 12.73
C PRO A 96 0.59 1.35 12.43
N ILE A 97 1.16 0.32 11.83
CA ILE A 97 2.45 0.42 11.16
C ILE A 97 2.22 0.97 9.75
N TYR A 98 2.84 2.11 9.45
CA TYR A 98 2.75 2.72 8.13
C TYR A 98 3.92 2.27 7.24
N VAL A 99 3.63 1.55 6.18
CA VAL A 99 4.62 1.20 5.14
C VAL A 99 4.50 2.23 4.03
N VAL A 100 5.40 3.21 4.05
CA VAL A 100 5.31 4.40 3.19
C VAL A 100 6.25 4.26 2.00
N LEU A 101 5.71 4.23 0.78
CA LEU A 101 6.50 4.22 -0.44
C LEU A 101 7.00 5.63 -0.77
N ALA A 102 8.32 5.76 -0.91
CA ALA A 102 8.95 6.92 -1.51
C ALA A 102 8.78 6.90 -3.04
N HIS A 103 7.68 7.48 -3.52
CA HIS A 103 7.40 7.62 -4.96
C HIS A 103 7.77 9.02 -5.45
N GLY A 104 8.42 9.12 -6.62
CA GLY A 104 8.88 10.40 -7.19
C GLY A 104 7.77 11.43 -7.42
N ASP A 105 6.58 10.98 -7.82
CA ASP A 105 5.44 11.87 -8.07
C ASP A 105 4.86 12.50 -6.78
N ASN A 106 5.13 11.89 -5.61
CA ASN A 106 4.48 12.22 -4.33
C ASN A 106 5.44 12.86 -3.33
N ILE A 107 6.59 13.40 -3.79
CA ILE A 107 7.61 14.03 -2.92
C ILE A 107 7.00 15.12 -2.03
N ASN A 108 6.09 15.93 -2.58
CA ASN A 108 5.42 17.01 -1.85
C ASN A 108 4.51 16.51 -0.72
N LEU A 109 4.14 15.22 -0.71
CA LEU A 109 3.27 14.61 0.30
C LEU A 109 4.06 13.96 1.45
N LEU A 110 5.37 13.78 1.32
CA LEU A 110 6.21 13.10 2.32
C LEU A 110 6.18 13.76 3.71
N HIS A 111 5.84 15.05 3.81
CA HIS A 111 5.66 15.71 5.11
C HIS A 111 4.59 15.07 5.99
N LYS A 112 3.60 14.37 5.39
CA LYS A 112 2.52 13.66 6.11
C LYS A 112 3.03 12.57 7.05
N VAL A 113 4.24 12.04 6.84
CA VAL A 113 4.81 11.00 7.72
C VAL A 113 5.02 11.48 9.16
N LYS A 114 5.00 12.81 9.40
CA LYS A 114 5.08 13.40 10.73
C LYS A 114 3.84 13.14 11.59
N GLU A 115 2.71 12.82 10.97
CA GLU A 115 1.45 12.48 11.67
C GLU A 115 1.42 11.02 12.15
N MET A 116 2.36 10.20 11.66
CA MET A 116 2.42 8.76 11.86
C MET A 116 3.37 8.39 13.01
N ASP A 117 2.98 7.43 13.84
CA ASP A 117 3.80 7.03 15.00
C ASP A 117 4.91 6.04 14.62
N LYS A 118 4.57 5.05 13.78
CA LYS A 118 5.47 3.98 13.32
C LYS A 118 5.52 3.96 11.79
N VAL A 119 6.68 4.28 11.22
CA VAL A 119 6.86 4.33 9.76
C VAL A 119 7.98 3.38 9.33
N ILE A 120 7.67 2.50 8.40
CA ILE A 120 8.63 1.73 7.62
C ILE A 120 8.80 2.43 6.28
N PRO A 121 9.94 3.07 6.01
CA PRO A 121 10.16 3.71 4.72
C PRO A 121 10.44 2.64 3.67
N ASN A 122 9.59 2.55 2.65
CA ASN A 122 9.73 1.63 1.53
C ASN A 122 10.21 2.37 0.26
N SER A 123 11.08 1.74 -0.53
CA SER A 123 11.55 2.26 -1.82
C SER A 123 11.15 1.32 -2.96
N GLN A 124 11.21 1.86 -4.18
CA GLN A 124 11.21 1.09 -5.43
C GLN A 124 12.55 1.15 -6.18
N VAL A 125 13.51 1.91 -5.64
CA VAL A 125 14.93 1.94 -6.04
C VAL A 125 15.77 1.12 -5.06
N MET A 126 17.05 0.89 -5.37
CA MET A 126 17.97 0.19 -4.48
C MET A 126 17.93 0.82 -3.07
N PRO A 127 17.62 0.06 -2.01
CA PRO A 127 17.45 0.62 -0.69
C PRO A 127 18.79 1.10 -0.12
N PHE A 128 18.73 2.17 0.65
CA PHE A 128 19.85 2.71 1.42
C PHE A 128 19.35 3.26 2.75
N GLY A 129 20.23 3.35 3.74
CA GLY A 129 19.85 3.79 5.08
C GLY A 129 18.73 2.92 5.67
N ARG A 130 17.61 3.56 6.03
CA ARG A 130 16.45 2.91 6.66
C ARG A 130 15.46 2.31 5.65
N LEU A 131 15.63 2.61 4.36
CA LEU A 131 14.68 2.16 3.34
C LEU A 131 14.66 0.63 3.22
N ARG A 132 13.48 0.09 2.95
CA ARG A 132 13.25 -1.32 2.64
C ARG A 132 12.73 -1.45 1.22
N LEU A 133 13.07 -2.55 0.54
CA LEU A 133 12.59 -2.87 -0.80
C LEU A 133 11.79 -4.17 -0.74
N TYR A 134 10.48 -4.06 -0.47
CA TYR A 134 9.59 -5.22 -0.41
C TYR A 134 9.13 -5.73 -1.79
N GLY A 135 9.04 -4.84 -2.78
CA GLY A 135 8.47 -5.16 -4.10
C GLY A 135 7.00 -4.73 -4.24
N GLY A 136 6.33 -5.15 -5.29
CA GLY A 136 5.01 -4.65 -5.67
C GLY A 136 5.08 -3.34 -6.48
N PHE A 137 3.95 -2.99 -7.11
CA PHE A 137 3.80 -1.92 -8.07
C PHE A 137 2.77 -0.87 -7.64
N THR A 138 1.63 -1.28 -7.12
CA THR A 138 0.64 -0.42 -6.45
C THR A 138 0.60 -0.75 -4.96
N ASP A 139 0.01 0.12 -4.14
CA ASP A 139 -0.07 -0.12 -2.68
C ASP A 139 -0.78 -1.43 -2.33
N GLY A 140 -1.81 -1.79 -3.12
CA GLY A 140 -2.57 -3.01 -2.94
C GLY A 140 -1.76 -4.29 -3.15
N ASP A 141 -1.07 -4.43 -4.29
CA ASP A 141 -0.23 -5.61 -4.51
C ASP A 141 1.06 -5.58 -3.68
N ARG A 142 1.58 -4.40 -3.34
CA ARG A 142 2.67 -4.24 -2.36
C ARG A 142 2.30 -4.81 -0.99
N ALA A 143 1.06 -4.59 -0.53
CA ALA A 143 0.55 -5.22 0.67
C ALA A 143 0.54 -6.76 0.57
N VAL A 144 0.18 -7.31 -0.60
CA VAL A 144 0.19 -8.77 -0.85
C VAL A 144 1.60 -9.32 -0.81
N VAL A 145 2.53 -8.67 -1.49
CA VAL A 145 3.95 -9.03 -1.50
C VAL A 145 4.51 -9.01 -0.07
N LEU A 146 4.22 -7.94 0.68
CA LEU A 146 4.62 -7.81 2.08
C LEU A 146 4.10 -8.96 2.95
N ALA A 147 2.79 -9.24 2.87
CA ALA A 147 2.15 -10.28 3.65
C ALA A 147 2.73 -11.68 3.34
N LYS A 148 2.97 -11.97 2.06
CA LYS A 148 3.61 -13.23 1.63
C LYS A 148 5.05 -13.31 2.13
N TYR A 149 5.84 -12.24 1.95
CA TYR A 149 7.23 -12.18 2.40
C TYR A 149 7.37 -12.41 3.92
N MET A 150 6.42 -11.87 4.70
CA MET A 150 6.37 -12.05 6.15
C MET A 150 5.69 -13.36 6.60
N LYS A 151 5.40 -14.27 5.67
CA LYS A 151 4.87 -15.63 5.92
C LYS A 151 3.47 -15.65 6.56
N ALA A 152 2.56 -14.81 6.06
CA ALA A 152 1.13 -14.97 6.33
C ALA A 152 0.65 -16.40 6.03
N SER A 153 -0.23 -16.95 6.87
CA SER A 153 -0.78 -18.29 6.63
C SER A 153 -1.86 -18.28 5.54
N LYS A 154 -2.61 -17.18 5.46
CA LYS A 154 -3.65 -16.97 4.46
C LYS A 154 -3.79 -15.50 4.14
N ILE A 155 -4.02 -15.18 2.87
CA ILE A 155 -4.25 -13.81 2.40
C ILE A 155 -5.61 -13.76 1.72
N ARG A 156 -6.48 -12.83 2.15
CA ARG A 156 -7.79 -12.56 1.56
C ARG A 156 -7.83 -11.14 1.04
N LEU A 157 -8.19 -11.00 -0.23
CA LEU A 157 -8.24 -9.71 -0.91
C LEU A 157 -9.67 -9.16 -0.86
N TYR A 158 -9.80 -7.92 -0.42
CA TYR A 158 -11.05 -7.19 -0.27
C TYR A 158 -11.02 -5.93 -1.11
N ALA A 159 -12.10 -5.67 -1.84
CA ALA A 159 -12.23 -4.49 -2.71
C ALA A 159 -11.01 -4.26 -3.61
N MET A 160 -10.41 -5.33 -4.11
CA MET A 160 -9.38 -5.30 -5.15
C MET A 160 -10.02 -5.72 -6.47
N ASP A 161 -10.25 -4.75 -7.35
CA ASP A 161 -10.88 -4.99 -8.65
C ASP A 161 -9.89 -4.69 -9.77
N PHE A 162 -9.55 -5.72 -10.53
CA PHE A 162 -8.57 -5.66 -11.61
C PHE A 162 -9.22 -5.72 -13.01
N GLN A 163 -10.55 -5.90 -13.10
CA GLN A 163 -11.20 -6.31 -14.35
C GLN A 163 -12.36 -5.40 -14.76
N SER A 164 -13.12 -4.81 -13.83
CA SER A 164 -14.32 -4.04 -14.18
C SER A 164 -14.02 -2.76 -14.95
N GLY A 165 -12.77 -2.27 -14.90
CA GLY A 165 -12.40 -0.97 -15.44
C GLY A 165 -12.98 0.20 -14.65
N ILE A 166 -13.36 -0.01 -13.38
CA ILE A 166 -13.85 1.01 -12.45
C ILE A 166 -12.86 1.21 -11.30
N VAL A 167 -12.60 2.47 -10.95
CA VAL A 167 -11.83 2.87 -9.77
C VAL A 167 -12.81 3.25 -8.67
N GLY A 168 -12.58 2.76 -7.46
CA GLY A 168 -13.41 3.09 -6.31
C GLY A 168 -13.24 4.53 -5.87
N LYS A 169 -14.31 5.13 -5.33
CA LYS A 169 -14.34 6.53 -4.89
C LYS A 169 -13.28 6.86 -3.81
N PHE A 170 -12.85 5.89 -3.03
CA PHE A 170 -11.82 6.08 -1.99
C PHE A 170 -10.39 5.99 -2.53
N SER A 171 -10.18 5.73 -3.83
CA SER A 171 -8.83 5.67 -4.40
C SER A 171 -8.13 7.03 -4.47
N LYS A 172 -8.88 8.14 -4.41
CA LYS A 172 -8.36 9.52 -4.40
C LYS A 172 -9.26 10.40 -3.54
N PRO A 173 -8.72 11.38 -2.81
CA PRO A 173 -9.51 12.21 -1.90
C PRO A 173 -10.54 13.09 -2.62
N TYR A 174 -10.31 13.41 -3.89
CA TYR A 174 -11.18 14.26 -4.69
C TYR A 174 -12.26 13.50 -5.48
N TYR A 175 -12.32 12.16 -5.39
CA TYR A 175 -13.39 11.39 -6.03
C TYR A 175 -14.64 11.33 -5.14
N GLN A 176 -15.77 11.78 -5.70
CA GLN A 176 -17.07 11.74 -5.01
C GLN A 176 -17.86 10.46 -5.29
N ARG A 177 -17.50 9.72 -6.35
CA ARG A 177 -18.16 8.49 -6.80
C ARG A 177 -17.15 7.58 -7.48
N ASN A 178 -17.55 6.34 -7.72
CA ASN A 178 -16.76 5.42 -8.55
C ASN A 178 -16.63 6.00 -9.96
N VAL A 179 -15.45 5.90 -10.55
CA VAL A 179 -15.14 6.50 -11.86
C VAL A 179 -14.55 5.47 -12.81
N PRO A 180 -14.71 5.62 -14.14
CA PRO A 180 -14.01 4.79 -15.10
C PRO A 180 -12.49 4.90 -14.94
N ALA A 181 -11.80 3.76 -14.94
CA ALA A 181 -10.35 3.70 -14.91
C ALA A 181 -9.75 4.24 -16.21
N SER A 182 -8.81 5.18 -16.09
CA SER A 182 -7.98 5.64 -17.20
C SER A 182 -7.17 4.48 -17.80
N MET A 183 -6.72 4.61 -19.05
CA MET A 183 -5.87 3.60 -19.68
C MET A 183 -4.61 3.29 -18.87
N ILE A 184 -4.00 4.33 -18.28
CA ILE A 184 -2.84 4.21 -17.38
C ILE A 184 -3.20 3.36 -16.16
N LYS A 185 -4.30 3.68 -15.46
CA LYS A 185 -4.73 2.94 -14.28
C LYS A 185 -5.07 1.49 -14.61
N ARG A 186 -5.70 1.21 -15.75
CA ARG A 186 -5.97 -0.17 -16.22
C ARG A 186 -4.68 -0.98 -16.38
N LYS A 187 -3.67 -0.41 -17.05
CA LYS A 187 -2.34 -1.06 -17.17
C LYS A 187 -1.68 -1.28 -15.80
N LYS A 188 -1.80 -0.31 -14.88
CA LYS A 188 -1.27 -0.48 -13.51
C LYS A 188 -1.95 -1.66 -12.79
N LEU A 189 -3.29 -1.77 -12.90
CA LEU A 189 -4.06 -2.84 -12.28
C LEU A 189 -3.78 -4.21 -12.91
N GLU A 190 -3.51 -4.26 -14.21
CA GLU A 190 -3.09 -5.50 -14.90
C GLU A 190 -1.73 -5.99 -14.37
N ILE A 191 -0.75 -5.10 -14.23
CA ILE A 191 0.55 -5.42 -13.63
C ILE A 191 0.37 -5.89 -12.18
N ALA A 192 -0.44 -5.18 -11.38
CA ALA A 192 -0.73 -5.56 -10.00
C ALA A 192 -1.34 -6.97 -9.91
N ARG A 193 -2.29 -7.31 -10.80
CA ARG A 193 -2.88 -8.66 -10.88
C ARG A 193 -1.81 -9.71 -11.20
N MET A 194 -0.94 -9.46 -12.18
CA MET A 194 0.14 -10.38 -12.54
C MET A 194 1.11 -10.63 -11.37
N ILE A 195 1.47 -9.57 -10.64
CA ILE A 195 2.33 -9.69 -9.44
C ILE A 195 1.64 -10.56 -8.38
N ILE A 196 0.38 -10.29 -8.08
CA ILE A 196 -0.38 -11.06 -7.08
C ILE A 196 -0.47 -12.53 -7.47
N GLU A 197 -0.80 -12.83 -8.73
CA GLU A 197 -0.87 -14.21 -9.23
C GLU A 197 0.48 -14.93 -9.12
N GLN A 198 1.58 -14.26 -9.48
CA GLN A 198 2.92 -14.83 -9.33
C GLN A 198 3.28 -15.10 -7.86
N VAL A 199 3.04 -14.13 -6.98
CA VAL A 199 3.39 -14.19 -5.55
C VAL A 199 2.58 -15.24 -4.80
N LEU A 200 1.28 -15.37 -5.12
CA LEU A 200 0.41 -16.34 -4.46
C LEU A 200 0.61 -17.77 -4.98
N ASN A 201 0.97 -17.95 -6.26
CA ASN A 201 1.25 -19.27 -6.85
C ASN A 201 2.68 -19.77 -6.59
N TYR A 202 3.57 -18.91 -6.07
CA TYR A 202 4.90 -19.33 -5.64
C TYR A 202 4.79 -20.13 -4.34
N ASN A 203 4.97 -21.44 -4.44
CA ASN A 203 5.15 -22.33 -3.29
C ASN A 203 6.65 -22.39 -2.99
N GLU A 204 7.04 -22.08 -1.74
CA GLU A 204 8.39 -22.39 -1.22
C GLU A 204 8.59 -23.90 -1.12
#